data_AF-A0A4R8DGI7-F1
#
_entry.id   AF-A0A4R8DGI7-F1
#
_cell.length_a   1.000
_cell.length_b   1.000
_cell.length_c   1.000
_cell.angle_alpha   90.00
_cell.angle_beta   90.00
_cell.angle_gamma   90.00
#
_symmetry.space_group_name_H-M   'P 1'
#
loop_
_entity.id
_entity.type
_entity.pdbx_description
1 polymer ?
#
loop_
_entity_poly.entity_id
_entity_poly.type
_entity_poly.pdbx_seq_one_letter_code
_entity_poly.pdbx_strand_id
1 'polypeptide(L)' 'MLSKKEVRHQIAAKLETALADFKPGMSEKKFKSRIKKASKLFSDAAPKTASTAKPKKAVKKQAPRKKAAEPVKP' A
#
# COMPACT_ATOMS: atom_id res chain seq x y z
N MET A 1 -2.26 -30.08 -0.54
CA MET A 1 -1.57 -28.78 -0.38
C MET A 1 -2.56 -27.66 -0.65
N LEU A 2 -2.63 -26.64 0.22
CA LEU A 2 -3.52 -25.48 0.02
C LEU A 2 -3.10 -24.66 -1.20
N SER A 3 -4.07 -24.20 -2.00
CA SER A 3 -3.81 -23.31 -3.13
C SER A 3 -3.21 -21.98 -2.66
N LYS A 4 -2.32 -21.37 -3.45
CA LYS A 4 -1.76 -20.03 -3.18
C LYS A 4 -2.84 -18.98 -2.98
N LYS A 5 -4.00 -19.14 -3.65
CA LYS A 5 -5.16 -18.26 -3.48
C LYS A 5 -5.80 -18.46 -2.10
N GLU A 6 -5.95 -19.70 -1.67
CA GLU A 6 -6.47 -20.07 -0.35
C GLU A 6 -5.58 -19.50 0.77
N VAL A 7 -4.27 -19.67 0.64
CA VAL A 7 -3.27 -19.15 1.59
C VAL A 7 -3.36 -17.63 1.70
N ARG A 8 -3.49 -16.92 0.56
CA ARG A 8 -3.69 -15.45 0.57
C ARG A 8 -4.97 -15.04 1.28
N HIS A 9 -6.05 -15.79 1.12
CA HIS A 9 -7.32 -15.51 1.80
C HIS A 9 -7.21 -15.72 3.31
N GLN A 10 -6.58 -16.83 3.75
CA GLN A 10 -6.37 -17.09 5.17
C GLN A 10 -5.47 -16.03 5.84
N ILE A 11 -4.39 -15.61 5.17
CA ILE A 11 -3.52 -14.55 5.67
C ILE A 11 -4.27 -13.21 5.72
N ALA A 12 -5.06 -12.89 4.69
CA ALA A 12 -5.86 -11.67 4.69
C ALA A 12 -6.83 -11.65 5.88
N ALA A 13 -7.58 -12.73 6.10
CA ALA A 13 -8.53 -12.83 7.22
C ALA A 13 -7.84 -12.64 8.58
N LYS A 14 -6.69 -13.31 8.80
CA LYS A 14 -5.91 -13.14 10.04
C LYS A 14 -5.43 -11.69 10.23
N LEU A 15 -5.00 -11.03 9.16
CA LEU A 15 -4.57 -9.64 9.22
C LEU A 15 -5.73 -8.66 9.44
N GLU A 16 -6.92 -8.94 8.90
CA GLU A 16 -8.10 -8.12 9.15
C GLU A 16 -8.50 -8.16 10.63
N THR A 17 -8.49 -9.34 11.24
CA THR A 17 -8.78 -9.51 12.68
C THR A 17 -7.71 -8.86 13.54
N ALA A 18 -6.42 -9.11 13.27
CA ALA A 18 -5.33 -8.60 14.09
C ALA A 18 -5.15 -7.07 14.01
N LEU A 19 -5.66 -6.44 12.94
CA LEU A 19 -5.56 -4.99 12.73
C LEU A 19 -6.94 -4.30 12.78
N ALA A 20 -7.96 -4.96 13.31
CA ALA A 20 -9.32 -4.43 13.39
C ALA A 20 -9.37 -3.08 14.14
N ASP A 21 -8.54 -2.91 15.18
CA ASP A 21 -8.44 -1.68 15.96
C ASP A 21 -7.91 -0.48 15.18
N PHE A 22 -7.19 -0.70 14.07
CA PHE A 22 -6.71 0.36 13.19
C PHE A 22 -7.75 0.78 12.13
N LYS A 23 -8.84 0.03 12.00
CA LYS A 23 -9.95 0.32 11.09
C LYS A 23 -10.62 1.67 11.38
N PRO A 24 -10.97 2.06 12.63
CA PRO A 24 -11.58 3.38 12.89
C PRO A 24 -10.65 4.56 12.56
N GLY A 25 -9.33 4.38 12.67
CA GLY A 25 -8.33 5.41 12.32
C GLY A 25 -8.00 5.49 10.82
N MET A 26 -8.58 4.64 9.98
CA MET A 26 -8.26 4.55 8.55
C MET A 26 -9.51 4.37 7.69
N SER A 27 -9.56 5.01 6.52
CA SER A 27 -10.62 4.70 5.55
C SER A 27 -10.65 3.19 5.23
N GLU A 28 -11.82 2.58 5.34
CA GLU A 28 -12.03 1.14 5.14
C GLU A 28 -11.50 0.64 3.78
N LYS A 29 -11.60 1.49 2.75
CA LYS A 29 -11.04 1.22 1.41
C LYS A 29 -9.50 1.10 1.45
N LYS A 30 -8.83 1.96 2.22
CA LYS A 30 -7.37 1.90 2.40
C LYS A 30 -6.97 0.72 3.26
N PHE A 31 -7.75 0.40 4.30
CA PHE A 31 -7.54 -0.75 5.16
C PHE A 31 -7.55 -2.05 4.32
N LYS A 32 -8.66 -2.34 3.63
CA LYS A 32 -8.80 -3.53 2.77
C LYS A 32 -7.72 -3.60 1.69
N SER A 33 -7.34 -2.46 1.10
CA SER A 33 -6.26 -2.40 0.11
C SER A 33 -4.90 -2.76 0.69
N ARG A 34 -4.59 -2.32 1.92
CA ARG A 34 -3.35 -2.65 2.63
C ARG A 34 -3.31 -4.13 3.03
N ILE A 35 -4.41 -4.67 3.54
CA ILE A 35 -4.52 -6.09 3.91
C ILE A 35 -4.32 -6.98 2.68
N LYS A 36 -4.95 -6.66 1.55
CA LYS A 36 -4.76 -7.39 0.28
C LYS A 36 -3.32 -7.36 -0.22
N LYS A 37 -2.61 -6.24 -0.04
CA LYS A 37 -1.19 -6.12 -0.39
C LYS A 37 -0.33 -6.95 0.55
N ALA A 38 -0.59 -6.89 1.85
CA ALA A 38 0.13 -7.65 2.85
C ALA A 38 -0.06 -9.17 2.63
N SER A 39 -1.29 -9.65 2.41
CA SER A 39 -1.55 -11.07 2.17
C SER A 39 -0.82 -11.60 0.92
N LYS A 40 -0.74 -10.79 -0.14
CA LYS A 40 0.09 -11.09 -1.31
C LYS A 40 1.57 -11.19 -0.93
N LEU A 41 2.11 -10.20 -0.22
CA LEU A 41 3.51 -10.18 0.20
C LEU A 41 3.87 -11.38 1.06
N PHE A 42 3.06 -11.73 2.07
CA PHE A 42 3.31 -12.91 2.90
C PHE A 42 3.24 -14.22 2.10
N SER A 43 2.30 -14.33 1.16
CA SER A 43 2.22 -15.52 0.29
C SER A 43 3.35 -15.63 -0.74
N ASP A 44 3.99 -14.51 -1.08
CA ASP A 44 5.14 -14.46 -2.00
C ASP A 44 6.48 -14.45 -1.25
N ALA A 45 6.51 -14.05 0.02
CA ALA A 45 7.68 -14.01 0.90
C ALA A 45 7.88 -15.29 1.72
N ALA A 46 7.02 -16.30 1.55
CA ALA A 46 7.35 -17.65 1.97
C ALA A 46 8.68 -18.06 1.28
N PRO A 47 9.69 -18.51 2.03
CA PRO A 47 11.09 -18.32 1.67
C PRO A 47 11.48 -19.12 0.43
N LYS A 48 11.86 -18.40 -0.63
CA LYS A 48 13.21 -18.53 -1.16
C LYS A 48 13.97 -17.31 -0.65
N THR A 49 14.66 -17.52 0.47
CA THR A 49 15.76 -16.71 1.02
C THR A 49 15.96 -15.30 0.44
N ALA A 50 15.83 -14.29 1.30
CA ALA A 50 16.55 -13.03 1.25
C ALA A 50 16.70 -12.38 -0.15
N SER A 51 15.71 -11.61 -0.59
CA SER A 51 15.97 -10.56 -1.59
C SER A 51 15.33 -9.26 -1.13
N THR A 52 16.12 -8.58 -0.30
CA THR A 52 16.32 -7.13 -0.32
C THR A 52 15.13 -6.30 -0.78
N ALA A 53 14.56 -5.58 0.18
CA ALA A 53 13.77 -4.39 -0.04
C ALA A 53 14.43 -3.51 -1.13
N LYS A 54 13.91 -3.56 -2.36
CA LYS A 54 14.26 -2.58 -3.38
C LYS A 54 13.72 -1.23 -2.90
N PRO A 55 14.57 -0.20 -2.73
CA PRO A 55 14.10 1.11 -2.33
C PRO A 55 13.16 1.63 -3.43
N LYS A 56 11.95 2.02 -3.04
CA LYS A 56 11.01 2.70 -3.93
C LYS A 56 11.66 3.99 -4.40
N LYS A 57 11.90 4.11 -5.71
CA LYS A 57 12.26 5.38 -6.36
C LYS A 57 11.34 6.48 -5.84
N ALA A 58 11.94 7.55 -5.32
CA ALA A 58 11.24 8.75 -4.89
C ALA A 58 10.42 9.30 -6.08
N VAL A 59 9.10 9.28 -5.95
CA VAL A 59 8.21 9.94 -6.89
C VAL A 59 8.32 11.45 -6.65
N LYS A 60 9.21 12.13 -7.38
CA LYS A 60 9.20 13.59 -7.49
C LYS A 60 7.95 13.97 -8.28
N LYS A 61 6.83 14.17 -7.58
CA LYS A 61 5.65 14.84 -8.12
C LYS A 61 5.81 16.34 -7.86
N GLN A 62 6.50 17.05 -8.75
CA GLN A 62 6.39 18.51 -8.85
C GLN A 62 5.45 18.83 -10.01
N ALA A 63 4.31 19.42 -9.68
CA ALA A 63 3.47 20.18 -10.59
C ALA A 63 2.60 21.12 -9.74
N PRO A 64 2.10 22.24 -10.27
CA PRO A 64 2.77 23.28 -11.06
C PRO A 64 2.57 24.65 -10.38
N ARG A 65 3.61 25.47 -10.20
CA ARG A 65 3.39 26.86 -9.74
C ARG A 65 2.94 27.71 -10.92
N LYS A 66 1.63 27.91 -11.04
CA LYS A 66 1.03 29.02 -11.77
C LYS A 66 1.66 30.32 -11.25
N LYS A 67 2.45 31.03 -12.06
CA LYS A 67 2.71 32.44 -11.82
C LYS A 67 1.48 33.20 -12.32
N ALA A 68 0.73 33.75 -11.37
CA ALA A 68 -0.30 34.73 -11.65
C ALA A 68 0.35 35.96 -12.28
N ALA A 69 -0.33 36.50 -13.29
CA ALA A 69 -0.02 37.77 -13.92
C ALA A 69 -0.13 38.91 -12.90
N GLU A 70 0.85 39.80 -12.90
CA GLU A 70 0.69 41.14 -12.34
C GLU A 70 0.74 42.16 -13.50
N PRO A 71 -0.26 43.04 -13.63
CA PRO A 71 -0.36 43.98 -14.74
C PRO A 71 0.52 45.20 -14.49
N VAL A 72 1.40 45.52 -15.44
CA VAL A 72 2.08 46.83 -15.47
C VAL A 72 1.31 47.74 -16.42
N LYS A 73 0.74 48.81 -15.86
CA LYS A 73 0.26 50.00 -16.57
C LYS A 73 0.12 51.17 -15.58
N PRO A 74 0.12 52.43 -16.03
CA PRO A 74 0.58 52.97 -17.31
C PRO A 74 1.98 53.58 -17.25
#